data_AF-M3NLW4-F1
#
_entry.id   AF-M3NLW4-F1
#
_cell.length_a   1.000
_cell.length_b   1.000
_cell.length_c   1.000
_cell.angle_alpha   90.00
_cell.angle_beta   90.00
_cell.angle_gamma   90.00
#
_symmetry.space_group_name_H-M   'P 1'
#
loop_
_entity.id
_entity.type
_entity.pdbx_description
1 polymer ?
#
loop_
_entity_poly.entity_id
_entity_poly.type
_entity_poly.pdbx_seq_one_letter_code
_entity_poly.pdbx_strand_id
1 'polypeptide(L)'
;MINENELITAINKYCVHEAFSKFGFVFSSFMPPKFNLPADKNYCIYLLENKLNNIFNDDKKILFQSMKNILLQDDNILDKTDFKFGTYHFYVVWERMTDRAFGIKNKEVYFPKTKWNLRCSNQKPDYLLQPDSIMLFDDKIYILDAKYYKYGISGVASDLPDSASIIKQIVYGEYAAKLETKKEVYNIFLMPFNRFNNPLKLGNIFENIGFANGEWRDNLKQYENIQGILIDTKFLMQNYNKKSNDLLKLLAKNVKETKNNF
;
A
#
# COMPACT_ATOMS: atom_id res chain seq x y z
N MET A 1 21.07 34.45 -34.47
CA MET A 1 21.58 33.09 -34.23
C MET A 1 20.88 32.57 -32.99
N ILE A 2 20.13 31.47 -33.10
CA ILE A 2 19.52 30.83 -31.92
C ILE A 2 20.66 30.25 -31.08
N ASN A 3 20.64 30.51 -29.77
CA ASN A 3 21.67 30.05 -28.86
C ASN A 3 21.58 28.52 -28.70
N GLU A 4 22.69 27.80 -28.93
CA GLU A 4 22.74 26.34 -28.84
C GLU A 4 22.32 25.82 -27.44
N ASN A 5 22.60 26.59 -26.38
CA ASN A 5 22.17 26.24 -25.02
C ASN A 5 20.65 26.40 -24.81
N GLU A 6 20.02 27.35 -25.51
CA GLU A 6 18.56 27.49 -25.51
C GLU A 6 17.89 26.33 -26.24
N LEU A 7 18.48 25.88 -27.36
CA LEU A 7 18.06 24.68 -28.08
C LEU A 7 18.13 23.43 -27.21
N ILE A 8 19.25 23.20 -26.51
CA ILE A 8 19.39 22.06 -25.59
C ILE A 8 18.37 22.12 -24.46
N THR A 9 18.13 23.31 -23.92
CA THR A 9 17.13 23.51 -22.86
C THR A 9 15.71 23.20 -23.37
N ALA A 10 15.39 23.59 -24.60
CA ALA A 10 14.12 23.28 -25.25
C ALA A 10 13.96 21.77 -25.49
N ILE A 11 15.01 21.07 -25.96
CA ILE A 11 15.02 19.61 -26.09
C ILE A 11 14.83 18.94 -24.72
N ASN A 12 15.47 19.45 -23.67
CA ASN A 12 15.34 18.93 -22.31
C ASN A 12 13.89 19.03 -21.82
N LYS A 13 13.23 20.17 -21.99
CA LYS A 13 11.82 20.36 -21.61
C LYS A 13 10.90 19.36 -22.30
N TYR A 14 11.13 19.10 -23.59
CA TYR A 14 10.42 18.06 -24.33
C TYR A 14 10.64 16.67 -23.70
N CYS A 15 11.90 16.25 -23.53
CA CYS A 15 12.24 14.95 -22.96
C CYS A 15 11.67 14.75 -21.54
N VAL A 16 11.69 15.80 -20.71
CA VAL A 16 11.11 15.76 -19.36
C VAL A 16 9.61 15.55 -19.42
N HIS A 17 8.88 16.27 -20.29
CA HIS A 17 7.45 16.07 -20.48
C HIS A 17 7.14 14.64 -20.93
N GLU A 18 7.87 14.11 -21.92
CA GLU A 18 7.73 12.74 -22.41
C GLU A 18 8.04 11.67 -21.35
N ALA A 19 9.05 11.88 -20.52
CA ALA A 19 9.34 10.97 -19.41
C ALA A 19 8.24 11.03 -18.33
N PHE A 20 7.74 12.22 -18.01
CA PHE A 20 6.69 12.41 -17.01
C PHE A 20 5.33 11.90 -17.48
N SER A 21 4.97 12.03 -18.76
CA SER A 21 3.74 11.45 -19.29
C SER A 21 3.69 9.93 -19.11
N LYS A 22 4.86 9.27 -19.11
CA LYS A 22 5.03 7.81 -18.98
C LYS A 22 5.22 7.35 -17.53
N PHE A 23 6.10 8.00 -16.78
CA PHE A 23 6.54 7.56 -15.43
C PHE A 23 6.30 8.60 -14.32
N GLY A 24 5.82 9.80 -14.65
CA GLY A 24 5.68 10.89 -13.70
C GLY A 24 4.80 10.54 -12.50
N PHE A 25 3.79 9.69 -12.72
CA PHE A 25 2.85 9.23 -11.68
C PHE A 25 3.55 8.53 -10.49
N VAL A 26 4.74 7.96 -10.68
CA VAL A 26 5.52 7.31 -9.61
C VAL A 26 6.14 8.34 -8.67
N PHE A 27 6.46 9.53 -9.17
CA PHE A 27 7.22 10.55 -8.45
C PHE A 27 6.35 11.68 -7.90
N SER A 28 5.38 12.15 -8.69
CA SER A 28 4.52 13.26 -8.26
C SER A 28 3.20 13.34 -9.06
N SER A 29 2.23 14.08 -8.55
CA SER A 29 1.02 14.45 -9.29
C SER A 29 1.21 15.64 -10.24
N PHE A 30 2.39 16.27 -10.24
CA PHE A 30 2.69 17.41 -11.09
C PHE A 30 3.07 16.92 -12.50
N MET A 31 2.41 17.49 -13.52
CA MET A 31 2.71 17.23 -14.91
C MET A 31 3.40 18.45 -15.53
N PRO A 32 4.65 18.33 -15.99
CA PRO A 32 5.34 19.40 -16.70
C PRO A 32 4.54 19.87 -17.92
N PRO A 33 4.59 21.17 -18.27
CA PRO A 33 3.90 21.69 -19.44
C PRO A 33 4.29 20.93 -20.71
N LYS A 34 3.32 20.68 -21.59
CA LYS A 34 3.60 20.10 -22.90
C LYS A 34 4.50 21.04 -23.68
N PHE A 35 5.62 20.52 -24.15
CA PHE A 35 6.61 21.25 -24.92
C PHE A 35 6.77 20.54 -26.26
N ASN A 36 6.94 21.29 -27.35
CA ASN A 36 7.20 20.70 -28.66
C ASN A 36 8.72 20.63 -28.89
N LEU A 37 9.16 19.65 -29.69
CA LEU A 37 10.55 19.65 -30.14
C LEU A 37 10.87 20.98 -30.87
N PRO A 38 12.02 21.61 -30.57
CA PRO A 38 12.38 22.90 -31.18
C PRO A 38 12.84 22.77 -32.65
N ALA A 39 13.12 21.56 -33.12
CA ALA A 39 13.59 21.26 -34.47
C ALA A 39 13.28 19.80 -34.84
N ASP A 40 13.68 19.38 -36.05
CA ASP A 40 13.59 17.99 -36.48
C ASP A 40 14.26 17.02 -35.49
N LYS A 41 13.66 15.84 -35.31
CA LYS A 41 14.08 14.81 -34.35
C LYS A 41 15.53 14.38 -34.60
N ASN A 42 15.93 14.19 -35.86
CA ASN A 42 17.30 13.79 -36.21
C ASN A 42 18.31 14.91 -35.92
N TYR A 43 17.91 16.16 -36.18
CA TYR A 43 18.75 17.32 -35.85
C TYR A 43 18.95 17.47 -34.33
N CYS A 44 17.89 17.24 -33.55
CA CYS A 44 18.00 17.24 -32.08
C CYS A 44 18.92 16.13 -31.58
N ILE A 45 18.83 14.91 -32.15
CA ILE A 45 19.73 13.80 -31.81
C ILE A 45 21.18 14.16 -32.14
N TYR A 46 21.43 14.71 -33.34
CA TYR A 46 22.75 15.15 -33.76
C TYR A 46 23.36 16.19 -32.79
N LEU A 47 22.56 17.18 -32.36
CA LEU A 47 23.01 18.18 -31.38
C LEU A 47 23.41 17.53 -30.04
N LEU A 48 22.62 16.55 -29.56
CA LEU A 48 22.93 15.85 -28.31
C LEU A 48 24.19 14.97 -28.44
N GLU A 49 24.38 14.29 -29.57
CA GLU A 49 25.60 13.53 -29.84
C GLU A 49 26.85 14.42 -29.86
N ASN A 50 26.75 15.58 -30.51
CA ASN A 50 27.85 16.53 -30.54
C ASN A 50 28.21 17.03 -29.12
N LYS A 51 27.20 17.26 -28.25
CA LYS A 51 27.46 17.63 -26.85
C LYS A 51 28.03 16.48 -26.03
N LEU A 52 27.55 15.27 -26.22
CA LEU A 52 28.07 14.07 -25.56
C LEU A 52 29.57 13.85 -25.84
N ASN A 53 29.99 14.05 -27.09
CA ASN A 53 31.38 13.86 -27.51
C ASN A 53 32.34 14.95 -26.97
N ASN A 54 31.80 16.13 -26.61
CA ASN A 54 32.61 17.30 -26.23
C ASN A 54 32.53 17.65 -24.73
N ILE A 55 31.89 16.81 -23.90
CA ILE A 55 31.70 17.08 -22.47
C ILE A 55 32.42 16.04 -21.61
N PHE A 56 33.11 16.51 -20.57
CA PHE A 56 33.87 15.66 -19.63
C PHE A 56 33.16 15.43 -18.28
N ASN A 57 32.05 16.09 -18.03
CA ASN A 57 31.27 15.93 -16.80
C ASN A 57 30.29 14.74 -16.91
N ASP A 58 30.39 13.79 -15.98
CA ASP A 58 29.64 12.54 -16.05
C ASP A 58 28.12 12.72 -15.86
N ASP A 59 27.68 13.62 -14.97
CA ASP A 59 26.25 13.90 -14.78
C ASP A 59 25.61 14.45 -16.06
N LYS A 60 26.32 15.35 -16.76
CA LYS A 60 25.88 15.89 -18.05
C LYS A 60 25.88 14.83 -19.14
N LYS A 61 26.84 13.90 -19.15
CA LYS A 61 26.82 12.77 -20.08
C LYS A 61 25.60 11.89 -19.86
N ILE A 62 25.28 11.55 -18.61
CA ILE A 62 24.09 10.78 -18.27
C ILE A 62 22.84 11.53 -18.77
N LEU A 63 22.73 12.83 -18.48
CA LEU A 63 21.60 13.65 -18.92
C LEU A 63 21.41 13.63 -20.45
N PHE A 64 22.45 13.93 -21.23
CA PHE A 64 22.33 13.97 -22.68
C PHE A 64 22.10 12.59 -23.29
N GLN A 65 22.69 11.55 -22.71
CA GLN A 65 22.42 10.17 -23.13
C GLN A 65 20.96 9.79 -22.85
N SER A 66 20.42 10.17 -21.69
CA SER A 66 19.00 9.97 -21.37
C SER A 66 18.08 10.72 -22.33
N MET A 67 18.39 11.97 -22.64
CA MET A 67 17.63 12.75 -23.63
C MET A 67 17.68 12.11 -25.02
N LYS A 68 18.86 11.67 -25.47
CA LYS A 68 19.03 10.94 -26.74
C LYS A 68 18.22 9.65 -26.76
N ASN A 69 18.25 8.87 -25.69
CA ASN A 69 17.48 7.64 -25.57
C ASN A 69 15.97 7.89 -25.68
N ILE A 70 15.46 8.96 -25.05
CA ILE A 70 14.04 9.34 -25.17
C ILE A 70 13.70 9.69 -26.62
N LEU A 71 14.57 10.43 -27.32
CA LEU A 71 14.37 10.75 -28.73
C LEU A 71 14.51 9.52 -29.64
N LEU A 72 15.30 8.52 -29.30
CA LEU A 72 15.44 7.31 -30.12
C LEU A 72 14.31 6.29 -29.90
N GLN A 73 13.45 6.50 -28.92
CA GLN A 73 12.27 5.64 -28.76
C GLN A 73 11.35 5.78 -29.97
N ASP A 74 10.89 4.63 -30.49
CA ASP A 74 9.84 4.58 -31.49
C ASP A 74 8.51 5.04 -30.90
N ASP A 75 7.92 6.06 -31.51
CA ASP A 75 6.63 6.62 -31.09
C ASP A 75 5.51 5.55 -31.14
N ASN A 76 5.65 4.56 -32.02
CA ASN A 76 4.70 3.45 -32.22
C ASN A 76 4.78 2.31 -31.19
N ILE A 77 5.85 2.22 -30.38
CA ILE A 77 5.99 1.17 -29.35
C ILE A 77 5.23 1.58 -28.07
N LEU A 78 5.00 2.88 -27.90
CA LEU A 78 4.57 3.53 -26.65
C LEU A 78 3.11 3.99 -26.63
N ASP A 79 2.43 4.05 -27.78
CA ASP A 79 0.98 4.32 -27.88
C ASP A 79 0.10 3.24 -27.25
N LYS A 80 0.71 2.16 -26.73
CA LYS A 80 0.06 1.22 -25.82
C LYS A 80 0.13 1.79 -24.42
N THR A 81 -0.99 2.36 -23.97
CA THR A 81 -1.30 2.82 -22.61
C THR A 81 -1.18 1.74 -21.51
N ASP A 82 -0.44 0.66 -21.74
CA ASP A 82 -0.38 -0.57 -20.93
C ASP A 82 0.97 -0.73 -20.22
N PHE A 83 1.53 0.36 -19.69
CA PHE A 83 2.65 0.23 -18.75
C PHE A 83 2.15 -0.40 -17.44
N LYS A 84 2.37 -1.71 -17.31
CA LYS A 84 2.05 -2.46 -16.10
C LYS A 84 3.30 -2.50 -15.21
N PHE A 85 3.19 -1.91 -14.03
CA PHE A 85 4.19 -2.02 -12.98
C PHE A 85 3.61 -2.85 -11.83
N GLY A 86 4.47 -3.66 -11.24
CA GLY A 86 4.13 -4.50 -10.10
C GLY A 86 5.30 -4.59 -9.14
N THR A 87 5.03 -5.13 -7.96
CA THR A 87 6.05 -5.47 -6.98
C THR A 87 5.77 -6.87 -6.47
N TYR A 88 6.83 -7.65 -6.24
CA TYR A 88 6.71 -8.93 -5.53
C TYR A 88 6.35 -8.75 -4.06
N HIS A 89 6.45 -7.52 -3.53
CA HIS A 89 6.24 -7.19 -2.12
C HIS A 89 4.99 -6.33 -1.92
N PHE A 90 3.92 -6.63 -2.66
CA PHE A 90 2.68 -5.85 -2.56
C PHE A 90 2.05 -5.90 -1.16
N TYR A 91 2.37 -6.93 -0.35
CA TYR A 91 1.94 -7.00 1.05
C TYR A 91 2.36 -5.76 1.86
N VAL A 92 3.54 -5.18 1.60
CA VAL A 92 3.97 -3.93 2.27
C VAL A 92 3.09 -2.74 1.85
N VAL A 93 2.68 -2.72 0.58
CA VAL A 93 1.77 -1.68 0.07
C VAL A 93 0.38 -1.86 0.70
N TRP A 94 -0.08 -3.11 0.81
CA TRP A 94 -1.35 -3.47 1.46
C TRP A 94 -1.43 -3.01 2.92
N GLU A 95 -0.40 -3.30 3.72
CA GLU A 95 -0.27 -2.87 5.11
C GLU A 95 -0.33 -1.33 5.21
N ARG A 96 0.47 -0.63 4.39
CA ARG A 96 0.51 0.85 4.39
C ARG A 96 -0.80 1.48 3.94
N MET A 97 -1.47 0.92 2.94
CA MET A 97 -2.79 1.41 2.50
C MET A 97 -3.84 1.22 3.59
N THR A 98 -3.85 0.05 4.24
CA THR A 98 -4.73 -0.24 5.36
C THR A 98 -4.51 0.75 6.51
N ASP A 99 -3.26 0.94 6.92
CA ASP A 99 -2.92 1.85 8.01
C ASP A 99 -3.28 3.30 7.68
N ARG A 100 -3.06 3.72 6.44
CA ARG A 100 -3.39 5.08 6.02
C ARG A 100 -4.90 5.33 5.94
N ALA A 101 -5.67 4.31 5.56
CA ALA A 101 -7.13 4.39 5.46
C ALA A 101 -7.81 4.41 6.84
N PHE A 102 -7.36 3.55 7.76
CA PHE A 102 -8.08 3.28 9.01
C PHE A 102 -7.32 3.70 10.28
N GLY A 103 -6.00 3.77 10.20
CA GLY A 103 -5.10 3.90 11.34
C GLY A 103 -5.13 5.26 12.03
N ILE A 104 -4.90 5.25 13.34
CA ILE A 104 -4.63 6.44 14.14
C ILE A 104 -3.14 6.79 14.14
N LYS A 105 -2.83 8.05 14.47
CA LYS A 105 -1.47 8.43 14.86
C LYS A 105 -1.16 7.87 16.26
N ASN A 106 0.12 7.64 16.55
CA ASN A 106 0.60 7.11 17.83
C ASN A 106 0.02 5.74 18.21
N LYS A 107 -0.23 4.87 17.22
CA LYS A 107 -0.81 3.53 17.42
C LYS A 107 0.09 2.61 18.26
N GLU A 108 1.36 2.94 18.40
CA GLU A 108 2.39 2.18 19.11
C GLU A 108 2.08 2.00 20.60
N VAL A 109 1.19 2.84 21.17
CA VAL A 109 0.70 2.68 22.55
C VAL A 109 -0.06 1.37 22.76
N TYR A 110 -0.64 0.83 21.68
CA TYR A 110 -1.37 -0.44 21.67
C TYR A 110 -0.48 -1.66 21.34
N PHE A 111 0.83 -1.49 21.23
CA PHE A 111 1.74 -2.58 20.85
C PHE A 111 2.27 -3.30 22.10
N PRO A 112 1.98 -4.62 22.27
CA PRO A 112 2.55 -5.39 23.36
C PRO A 112 4.08 -5.39 23.30
N LYS A 113 4.71 -5.18 24.45
CA LYS A 113 6.16 -5.23 24.60
C LYS A 113 6.57 -6.55 25.23
N THR A 114 7.61 -7.17 24.67
CA THR A 114 8.24 -8.34 25.27
C THR A 114 9.68 -8.04 25.64
N LYS A 115 10.20 -8.73 26.66
CA LYS A 115 11.58 -8.58 27.12
C LYS A 115 12.10 -9.92 27.64
N TRP A 116 13.40 -10.14 27.46
CA TRP A 116 14.10 -11.21 28.17
C TRP A 116 14.57 -10.71 29.53
N ASN A 117 14.37 -11.53 30.57
CA ASN A 117 15.01 -11.34 31.87
C ASN A 117 16.19 -12.30 31.95
N LEU A 118 17.33 -11.87 31.41
CA LEU A 118 18.52 -12.71 31.29
C LEU A 118 19.28 -12.75 32.62
N ARG A 119 19.85 -13.91 32.96
CA ARG A 119 20.63 -14.08 34.19
C ARG A 119 22.04 -13.46 34.11
N CYS A 120 22.57 -13.32 32.89
CA CYS A 120 24.00 -13.01 32.66
C CYS A 120 24.23 -11.70 31.90
N SER A 121 23.17 -10.99 31.51
CA SER A 121 23.28 -9.72 30.81
C SER A 121 21.97 -8.93 30.91
N ASN A 122 22.02 -7.64 30.60
CA ASN A 122 20.81 -6.84 30.44
C ASN A 122 20.51 -6.72 28.94
N GLN A 123 19.26 -6.97 28.56
CA GLN A 123 18.78 -6.67 27.21
C GLN A 123 17.94 -5.39 27.23
N LYS A 124 18.06 -4.57 26.18
CA LYS A 124 17.07 -3.54 25.90
C LYS A 124 15.78 -4.20 25.39
N PRO A 125 14.60 -3.80 25.88
CA PRO A 125 13.34 -4.33 25.38
C PRO A 125 13.17 -3.86 23.93
N ASP A 126 13.23 -4.78 22.96
CA ASP A 126 13.22 -4.40 21.54
C ASP A 126 12.41 -5.34 20.63
N TYR A 127 11.55 -6.18 21.21
CA TYR A 127 10.63 -7.01 20.44
C TYR A 127 9.21 -6.52 20.67
N LEU A 128 8.78 -5.65 19.75
CA LEU A 128 7.40 -5.21 19.63
C LEU A 128 6.66 -6.22 18.77
N LEU A 129 5.63 -6.85 19.35
CA LEU A 129 4.61 -7.50 18.56
C LEU A 129 3.73 -6.37 18.00
N GLN A 130 3.64 -6.23 16.68
CA GLN A 130 3.05 -5.05 16.04
C GLN A 130 1.86 -5.46 15.18
N PRO A 131 0.64 -5.04 15.50
CA PRO A 131 -0.46 -5.06 14.53
C PRO A 131 -0.20 -4.03 13.43
N ASP A 132 -0.71 -4.29 12.24
CA ASP A 132 -0.50 -3.39 11.10
C ASP A 132 -1.17 -2.03 11.31
N SER A 133 -2.35 -1.99 11.94
CA SER A 133 -3.03 -0.74 12.25
C SER A 133 -3.98 -0.82 13.45
N ILE A 134 -4.32 0.36 13.97
CA ILE A 134 -5.30 0.55 15.03
C ILE A 134 -6.32 1.57 14.58
N MET A 135 -7.59 1.18 14.54
CA MET A 135 -8.71 2.08 14.26
C MET A 135 -9.50 2.34 15.54
N LEU A 136 -9.79 3.61 15.81
CA LEU A 136 -10.69 4.05 16.87
C LEU A 136 -11.96 4.60 16.24
N PHE A 137 -13.10 4.06 16.64
CA PHE A 137 -14.39 4.49 16.11
C PHE A 137 -15.51 4.17 17.11
N ASP A 138 -16.42 5.12 17.36
CA ASP A 138 -17.61 4.90 18.19
C ASP A 138 -17.30 4.28 19.59
N ASP A 139 -16.31 4.86 20.27
CA ASP A 139 -15.76 4.43 21.57
C ASP A 139 -15.27 2.96 21.63
N LYS A 140 -14.92 2.40 20.47
CA LYS A 140 -14.41 1.03 20.32
C LYS A 140 -13.02 1.05 19.71
N ILE A 141 -12.27 -0.01 20.01
CA ILE A 141 -10.93 -0.23 19.48
C ILE A 141 -11.00 -1.39 18.49
N TYR A 142 -10.43 -1.18 17.31
CA TYR A 142 -10.34 -2.17 16.25
C TYR A 142 -8.87 -2.39 15.94
N ILE A 143 -8.36 -3.57 16.29
CA ILE A 143 -7.02 -4.00 15.93
C ILE A 143 -7.08 -4.61 14.54
N LEU A 144 -6.40 -3.99 13.60
CA LEU A 144 -6.42 -4.37 12.19
C LEU A 144 -5.09 -5.00 11.82
N ASP A 145 -5.16 -6.22 11.29
CA ASP A 145 -4.00 -6.93 10.78
C ASP A 145 -4.24 -7.21 9.28
N ALA A 146 -3.45 -6.53 8.46
CA ALA A 146 -3.55 -6.51 7.01
C ALA A 146 -2.89 -7.76 6.44
N LYS A 147 -3.68 -8.80 6.25
CA LYS A 147 -3.22 -10.08 5.74
C LYS A 147 -3.29 -10.11 4.22
N TYR A 148 -2.15 -10.01 3.54
CA TYR A 148 -2.06 -10.22 2.08
C TYR A 148 -2.14 -11.72 1.70
N TYR A 149 -3.16 -12.40 2.23
CA TYR A 149 -3.45 -13.81 2.05
C TYR A 149 -4.37 -14.02 0.84
N LYS A 150 -4.35 -15.22 0.25
CA LYS A 150 -4.97 -15.48 -1.06
C LYS A 150 -6.44 -15.88 -0.99
N TYR A 151 -7.03 -16.06 0.19
CA TYR A 151 -8.40 -16.54 0.33
C TYR A 151 -9.42 -15.77 -0.52
N GLY A 152 -9.37 -14.43 -0.54
CA GLY A 152 -10.29 -13.61 -1.35
C GLY A 152 -10.15 -13.78 -2.87
N ILE A 153 -9.05 -14.39 -3.31
CA ILE A 153 -8.73 -14.67 -4.72
C ILE A 153 -8.99 -16.15 -5.04
N SER A 154 -8.63 -17.06 -4.13
CA SER A 154 -8.69 -18.51 -4.35
C SER A 154 -9.99 -19.16 -3.88
N GLY A 155 -10.63 -18.62 -2.83
CA GLY A 155 -11.73 -19.25 -2.12
C GLY A 155 -11.36 -20.50 -1.33
N VAL A 156 -10.06 -20.83 -1.22
CA VAL A 156 -9.58 -22.05 -0.56
C VAL A 156 -9.27 -21.78 0.90
N ALA A 157 -9.89 -22.52 1.82
CA ALA A 157 -9.78 -22.31 3.26
C ALA A 157 -8.33 -22.38 3.79
N SER A 158 -7.44 -23.17 3.16
CA SER A 158 -6.02 -23.23 3.54
C SER A 158 -5.25 -21.94 3.25
N ASP A 159 -5.81 -21.02 2.47
CA ASP A 159 -5.25 -19.69 2.21
C ASP A 159 -5.72 -18.64 3.22
N LEU A 160 -6.39 -19.04 4.31
CA LEU A 160 -6.72 -18.16 5.44
C LEU A 160 -5.51 -17.97 6.38
N PRO A 161 -5.54 -16.94 7.25
CA PRO A 161 -4.54 -16.75 8.29
C PRO A 161 -4.33 -18.00 9.15
N ASP A 162 -3.07 -18.31 9.41
CA ASP A 162 -2.65 -19.50 10.15
C ASP A 162 -2.77 -19.32 11.67
N SER A 163 -2.50 -20.41 12.40
CA SER A 163 -2.55 -20.43 13.87
C SER A 163 -1.63 -19.38 14.51
N ALA A 164 -0.44 -19.14 13.94
CA ALA A 164 0.48 -18.12 14.42
C ALA A 164 -0.13 -16.70 14.30
N SER A 165 -0.81 -16.42 13.19
CA SER A 165 -1.53 -15.15 13.00
C SER A 165 -2.69 -15.02 13.98
N ILE A 166 -3.47 -16.08 14.19
CA ILE A 166 -4.58 -16.12 15.16
C ILE A 166 -4.06 -15.81 16.57
N ILE A 167 -3.00 -16.49 17.02
CA ILE A 167 -2.41 -16.28 18.35
C ILE A 167 -1.94 -14.84 18.53
N LYS A 168 -1.20 -14.29 17.56
CA LYS A 168 -0.72 -12.90 17.61
C LYS A 168 -1.88 -11.92 17.74
N GLN A 169 -2.94 -12.15 16.97
CA GLN A 169 -4.10 -11.28 16.98
C GLN A 169 -4.79 -11.27 18.35
N ILE A 170 -5.01 -12.45 18.95
CA ILE A 170 -5.57 -12.57 20.31
C ILE A 170 -4.69 -11.81 21.32
N VAL A 171 -3.37 -11.92 21.23
CA VAL A 171 -2.44 -11.21 22.12
C VAL A 171 -2.56 -9.69 21.97
N TYR A 172 -2.71 -9.17 20.74
CA TYR A 172 -2.95 -7.74 20.53
C TYR A 172 -4.23 -7.26 21.21
N GLY A 173 -5.32 -8.00 20.99
CA GLY A 173 -6.62 -7.70 21.58
C GLY A 173 -6.59 -7.72 23.11
N GLU A 174 -5.93 -8.74 23.69
CA GLU A 174 -5.75 -8.89 25.13
C GLU A 174 -4.99 -7.72 25.74
N TYR A 175 -3.91 -7.27 25.09
CA TYR A 175 -3.13 -6.13 25.55
C TYR A 175 -3.93 -4.82 25.48
N ALA A 176 -4.62 -4.57 24.37
CA ALA A 176 -5.46 -3.38 24.22
C ALA A 176 -6.61 -3.35 25.25
N ALA A 177 -7.24 -4.49 25.51
CA ALA A 177 -8.31 -4.61 26.51
C ALA A 177 -7.80 -4.40 27.95
N LYS A 178 -6.56 -4.80 28.25
CA LYS A 178 -5.89 -4.52 29.52
C LYS A 178 -5.59 -3.02 29.69
N LEU A 179 -5.22 -2.34 28.60
CA LEU A 179 -4.93 -0.91 28.62
C LEU A 179 -6.21 -0.06 28.75
N GLU A 180 -7.29 -0.45 28.08
CA GLU A 180 -8.52 0.32 27.93
C GLU A 180 -9.73 -0.48 28.42
N THR A 181 -9.81 -0.70 29.73
CA THR A 181 -10.76 -1.63 30.37
C THR A 181 -12.24 -1.32 30.17
N LYS A 182 -12.57 -0.11 29.71
CA LYS A 182 -13.95 0.35 29.45
C LYS A 182 -14.39 0.21 28.00
N LYS A 183 -13.47 -0.05 27.07
CA LYS A 183 -13.75 -0.09 25.64
C LYS A 183 -13.87 -1.52 25.13
N GLU A 184 -14.78 -1.74 24.21
CA GLU A 184 -14.81 -3.00 23.47
C GLU A 184 -13.65 -3.03 22.46
N VAL A 185 -12.98 -4.17 22.41
CA VAL A 185 -11.86 -4.41 21.50
C VAL A 185 -12.26 -5.49 20.50
N TYR A 186 -12.06 -5.21 19.22
CA TYR A 186 -12.31 -6.12 18.12
C TYR A 186 -11.01 -6.41 17.39
N ASN A 187 -10.83 -7.67 17.05
CA ASN A 187 -9.71 -8.14 16.26
C ASN A 187 -10.18 -8.46 14.85
N ILE A 188 -9.42 -8.02 13.84
CA ILE A 188 -9.83 -8.12 12.44
C ILE A 188 -8.64 -8.51 11.57
N PHE A 189 -8.82 -9.56 10.76
CA PHE A 189 -8.00 -9.80 9.59
C PHE A 189 -8.60 -9.09 8.37
N LEU A 190 -7.83 -8.18 7.77
CA LEU A 190 -8.19 -7.49 6.54
C LEU A 190 -7.44 -8.12 5.37
N MET A 191 -8.19 -8.78 4.49
CA MET A 191 -7.65 -9.51 3.35
C MET A 191 -8.11 -8.92 2.01
N PRO A 192 -7.27 -8.94 0.98
CA PRO A 192 -7.62 -8.42 -0.33
C PRO A 192 -8.58 -9.35 -1.06
N PHE A 193 -9.52 -8.77 -1.80
CA PHE A 193 -10.22 -9.49 -2.87
C PHE A 193 -10.54 -8.56 -4.04
N ASN A 194 -11.15 -9.14 -5.09
CA ASN A 194 -11.69 -8.41 -6.23
C ASN A 194 -13.19 -8.67 -6.31
N ARG A 195 -14.00 -7.68 -5.95
CA ARG A 195 -15.48 -7.84 -5.91
C ARG A 195 -16.10 -8.11 -7.29
N PHE A 196 -15.40 -7.79 -8.37
CA PHE A 196 -15.88 -8.01 -9.73
C PHE A 196 -15.45 -9.35 -10.32
N ASN A 197 -14.45 -10.00 -9.71
CA ASN A 197 -13.94 -11.29 -10.17
C ASN A 197 -13.34 -12.06 -8.99
N ASN A 198 -14.16 -12.88 -8.35
CA ASN A 198 -13.75 -13.77 -7.27
C ASN A 198 -14.58 -15.07 -7.31
N PRO A 199 -14.04 -16.20 -6.81
CA PRO A 199 -14.75 -17.48 -6.79
C PRO A 199 -15.87 -17.55 -5.76
N LEU A 200 -15.90 -16.61 -4.80
CA LEU A 200 -16.84 -16.58 -3.68
C LEU A 200 -18.21 -15.94 -4.04
N LYS A 201 -18.33 -15.35 -5.23
CA LYS A 201 -19.53 -14.62 -5.71
C LYS A 201 -19.94 -13.46 -4.80
N LEU A 202 -18.96 -12.83 -4.16
CA LEU A 202 -19.12 -11.67 -3.31
C LEU A 202 -19.01 -10.39 -4.13
N GLY A 203 -19.74 -9.33 -3.75
CA GLY A 203 -19.92 -8.13 -4.58
C GLY A 203 -19.82 -6.79 -3.85
N ASN A 204 -19.81 -6.79 -2.52
CA ASN A 204 -19.73 -5.57 -1.72
C ASN A 204 -18.29 -5.03 -1.66
N ILE A 205 -18.11 -3.85 -1.06
CA ILE A 205 -16.77 -3.28 -0.83
C ILE A 205 -16.05 -4.02 0.29
N PHE A 206 -16.80 -4.33 1.36
CA PHE A 206 -16.36 -5.14 2.48
C PHE A 206 -17.28 -6.35 2.55
N GLU A 207 -16.70 -7.50 2.85
CA GLU A 207 -17.43 -8.74 3.05
C GLU A 207 -16.88 -9.44 4.28
N ASN A 208 -17.72 -9.66 5.28
CA ASN A 208 -17.36 -10.48 6.43
C ASN A 208 -17.56 -11.95 6.05
N ILE A 209 -16.48 -12.74 6.14
CA ILE A 209 -16.45 -14.15 5.74
C ILE A 209 -16.48 -15.11 6.93
N GLY A 210 -16.69 -14.59 8.14
CA GLY A 210 -16.71 -15.36 9.39
C GLY A 210 -15.65 -14.89 10.38
N PHE A 211 -15.30 -15.76 11.33
CA PHE A 211 -14.33 -15.45 12.36
C PHE A 211 -13.41 -16.63 12.65
N ALA A 212 -12.21 -16.32 13.13
CA ALA A 212 -11.26 -17.27 13.67
C ALA A 212 -11.16 -17.08 15.19
N ASN A 213 -10.98 -18.17 15.93
CA ASN A 213 -10.79 -18.15 17.37
C ASN A 213 -9.77 -19.20 17.81
N GLY A 214 -9.40 -19.18 19.08
CA GLY A 214 -8.56 -20.21 19.68
C GLY A 214 -9.42 -21.18 20.47
N GLU A 215 -9.42 -22.46 20.11
CA GLU A 215 -10.17 -23.50 20.83
C GLU A 215 -9.75 -23.66 22.30
N TRP A 216 -8.54 -23.20 22.66
CA TRP A 216 -8.03 -23.21 24.03
C TRP A 216 -8.50 -22.03 24.90
N ARG A 217 -9.34 -21.14 24.35
CA ARG A 217 -9.91 -19.99 25.06
C ARG A 217 -11.41 -20.20 25.27
N ASP A 218 -11.96 -19.54 26.29
CA ASP A 218 -13.40 -19.54 26.53
C ASP A 218 -14.19 -18.76 25.47
N ASN A 219 -13.49 -17.92 24.68
CA ASN A 219 -14.04 -17.11 23.58
C ASN A 219 -15.18 -16.17 24.00
N LEU A 220 -15.15 -15.71 25.26
CA LEU A 220 -16.13 -14.81 25.87
C LEU A 220 -15.83 -13.33 25.58
N LYS A 221 -14.57 -13.00 25.25
CA LYS A 221 -14.17 -11.63 24.95
C LYS A 221 -14.25 -11.38 23.44
N GLN A 222 -14.71 -10.19 23.05
CA GLN A 222 -14.94 -9.89 21.63
C GLN A 222 -13.67 -9.95 20.78
N TYR A 223 -12.51 -9.64 21.37
CA TYR A 223 -11.23 -9.75 20.67
C TYR A 223 -10.77 -11.20 20.47
N GLU A 224 -11.34 -12.20 21.15
CA GLU A 224 -10.98 -13.61 20.95
C GLU A 224 -11.58 -14.17 19.66
N ASN A 225 -12.68 -13.56 19.18
CA ASN A 225 -13.32 -13.88 17.90
C ASN A 225 -12.86 -12.90 16.82
N ILE A 226 -11.76 -13.25 16.15
CA ILE A 226 -11.11 -12.44 15.12
C ILE A 226 -11.96 -12.46 13.85
N GLN A 227 -12.52 -11.31 13.46
CA GLN A 227 -13.32 -11.22 12.24
C GLN A 227 -12.45 -11.31 10.99
N GLY A 228 -12.81 -12.18 10.06
CA GLY A 228 -12.24 -12.23 8.72
C GLY A 228 -13.03 -11.32 7.78
N ILE A 229 -12.41 -10.26 7.30
CA ILE A 229 -13.06 -9.31 6.39
C ILE A 229 -12.24 -9.19 5.11
N LEU A 230 -12.92 -9.36 3.98
CA LEU A 230 -12.38 -9.06 2.66
C LEU A 230 -12.68 -7.61 2.30
N ILE A 231 -11.71 -6.91 1.71
CA ILE A 231 -11.87 -5.55 1.18
C ILE A 231 -11.44 -5.47 -0.28
N ASP A 232 -12.27 -4.83 -1.11
CA ASP A 232 -12.00 -4.69 -2.54
C ASP A 232 -10.70 -3.89 -2.74
N THR A 233 -9.73 -4.56 -3.36
CA THR A 233 -8.36 -4.04 -3.46
C THR A 233 -8.32 -2.75 -4.27
N LYS A 234 -9.07 -2.71 -5.38
CA LYS A 234 -9.12 -1.53 -6.26
C LYS A 234 -9.77 -0.35 -5.56
N PHE A 235 -10.86 -0.57 -4.84
CA PHE A 235 -11.50 0.46 -4.03
C PHE A 235 -10.56 1.03 -2.98
N LEU A 236 -9.84 0.18 -2.22
CA LEU A 236 -8.88 0.64 -1.22
C LEU A 236 -7.77 1.47 -1.86
N MET A 237 -7.18 0.99 -2.96
CA MET A 237 -6.14 1.73 -3.70
C MET A 237 -6.61 3.13 -4.16
N GLN A 238 -7.89 3.29 -4.49
CA GLN A 238 -8.44 4.58 -4.93
C GLN A 238 -8.82 5.52 -3.76
N ASN A 239 -8.97 5.00 -2.55
CA ASN A 239 -9.56 5.73 -1.43
C ASN A 239 -8.75 5.73 -0.13
N TYR A 240 -7.61 5.03 -0.05
CA TYR A 240 -6.81 4.94 1.20
C TYR A 240 -6.36 6.30 1.75
N ASN A 241 -6.20 7.30 0.89
CA ASN A 241 -5.83 8.67 1.29
C ASN A 241 -7.00 9.52 1.79
N LYS A 242 -8.23 9.09 1.55
CA LYS A 242 -9.46 9.82 1.88
C LYS A 242 -10.00 9.31 3.21
N LYS A 243 -9.28 9.57 4.30
CA LYS A 243 -9.75 9.17 5.63
C LYS A 243 -11.13 9.78 5.88
N SER A 244 -12.14 8.93 5.86
CA SER A 244 -13.55 9.31 5.95
C SER A 244 -14.21 8.53 7.07
N ASN A 245 -14.99 9.22 7.90
CA ASN A 245 -15.81 8.58 8.93
C ASN A 245 -16.78 7.56 8.33
N ASP A 246 -17.22 7.74 7.09
CA ASP A 246 -18.09 6.78 6.41
C ASP A 246 -17.38 5.46 6.13
N LEU A 247 -16.09 5.52 5.79
CA LEU A 247 -15.27 4.33 5.56
C LEU A 247 -15.03 3.57 6.86
N LEU A 248 -14.73 4.28 7.96
CA LEU A 248 -14.59 3.67 9.29
C LEU A 248 -15.90 3.04 9.75
N LYS A 249 -17.03 3.76 9.56
CA LYS A 249 -18.38 3.28 9.87
C LYS A 249 -18.74 2.02 9.07
N LEU A 250 -18.39 1.98 7.80
CA LEU A 250 -18.67 0.84 6.92
C LEU A 250 -17.92 -0.41 7.37
N LEU A 251 -16.62 -0.28 7.71
CA LEU A 251 -15.84 -1.37 8.28
C LEU A 251 -16.42 -1.81 9.64
N ALA A 252 -16.69 -0.87 10.54
CA ALA A 252 -17.26 -1.15 11.86
C ALA A 252 -18.63 -1.84 11.80
N LYS A 253 -19.44 -1.55 10.77
CA LYS A 253 -20.73 -2.22 10.53
C LYS A 253 -20.53 -3.69 10.13
N ASN A 254 -19.62 -3.98 9.20
CA ASN A 254 -19.32 -5.34 8.74
C ASN A 254 -18.77 -6.24 9.87
N VAL A 255 -18.08 -5.65 10.84
CA VAL A 255 -17.59 -6.36 12.04
C VAL A 255 -18.73 -6.83 12.94
N LYS A 256 -19.88 -6.12 12.94
CA LYS A 256 -20.99 -6.37 13.87
C LYS A 256 -22.10 -7.25 13.29
N GLU A 257 -22.27 -7.30 11.96
CA GLU A 257 -23.39 -7.98 11.30
C GLU A 257 -23.42 -9.51 11.49
N THR A 258 -22.31 -10.13 11.90
CA THR A 258 -22.22 -11.59 12.14
C THR A 258 -22.81 -12.08 13.44
N LYS A 259 -23.11 -11.22 14.43
CA LYS A 259 -23.74 -11.67 15.69
C LYS A 259 -25.15 -12.28 15.51
N ASN A 260 -25.78 -12.06 14.35
CA ASN A 260 -27.18 -12.44 14.13
C ASN A 260 -27.37 -13.64 13.20
N ASN A 261 -26.30 -14.19 12.60
CA ASN A 261 -26.40 -15.17 11.50
C ASN A 261 -25.66 -16.50 11.77
N PHE A 262 -25.27 -16.77 13.01
CA PHE A 262 -24.68 -18.05 13.45
C PHE A 262 -25.37 -18.53 14.73
#